data_AF-A0A1V5UJE6-F1
#
_entry.id   AF-A0A1V5UJE6-F1
#
_cell.length_a   1.000
_cell.length_b   1.000
_cell.length_c   1.000
_cell.angle_alpha   90.00
_cell.angle_beta   90.00
_cell.angle_gamma   90.00
#
_symmetry.space_group_name_H-M   'P 1'
#
loop_
_entity.id
_entity.type
_entity.pdbx_description
1 polymer ?
#
loop_
_entity_poly.entity_id
_entity_poly.type
_entity_poly.pdbx_seq_one_letter_code
_entity_poly.pdbx_strand_id
1 'polypeptide(L)'
;MAISSLNNANTSAAERGSADPSALARKLESIAGSGKKISRDEKLKQLKEAAEEFESIFVHNLLKSMRSTIQKTNIISGGNAENIYQDMLDENYSKIAVKRSDFGIARKVYEQFSKAIK
;
A
#
# COMPACT_ATOMS: atom_id res chain seq x y z
N MET A 1 23.98 -27.08 69.56
CA MET A 1 23.39 -28.30 68.96
C MET A 1 21.88 -28.20 69.13
N ALA A 2 21.17 -27.74 68.11
CA ALA A 2 19.71 -27.80 68.05
C ALA A 2 19.35 -28.07 66.58
N ILE A 3 18.99 -29.31 66.31
CA ILE A 3 18.54 -29.82 65.02
C ILE A 3 17.06 -29.45 64.93
N SER A 4 16.69 -28.57 64.01
CA SER A 4 15.32 -28.49 63.49
C SER A 4 15.35 -29.16 62.12
N SER A 5 14.82 -30.38 62.07
CA SER A 5 14.69 -31.17 60.87
C SER A 5 13.25 -31.11 60.38
N LEU A 6 13.11 -30.94 59.06
CA LEU A 6 12.04 -31.45 58.20
C LEU A 6 10.64 -30.84 58.40
N ASN A 7 10.17 -29.96 57.51
CA ASN A 7 9.66 -30.27 56.16
C ASN A 7 8.46 -31.24 56.17
N ASN A 8 7.25 -30.70 56.01
CA ASN A 8 6.22 -31.35 55.18
C ASN A 8 5.11 -30.37 54.76
N ALA A 9 4.79 -30.44 53.47
CA ALA A 9 3.51 -30.16 52.82
C ALA A 9 2.89 -28.77 52.99
N ASN A 10 3.13 -27.91 51.99
CA ASN A 10 2.00 -27.23 51.35
C ASN A 10 2.22 -27.12 49.84
N THR A 11 1.67 -28.10 49.14
CA THR A 11 1.35 -28.06 47.71
C THR A 11 -0.02 -27.40 47.50
N SER A 12 -0.09 -26.28 46.81
CA SER A 12 -1.18 -25.95 45.85
C SER A 12 -0.69 -24.80 44.97
N ALA A 13 -0.31 -25.05 43.72
CA ALA A 13 -1.23 -25.03 42.60
C ALA A 13 -2.05 -23.73 42.52
N ALA A 14 -1.47 -22.65 41.98
CA ALA A 14 -2.14 -21.66 41.10
C ALA A 14 -1.29 -20.39 40.91
N GLU A 15 -0.19 -20.44 40.18
CA GLU A 15 0.27 -19.26 39.43
C GLU A 15 -0.08 -19.47 37.96
N ARG A 16 -1.39 -19.46 37.70
CA ARG A 16 -1.94 -19.26 36.36
C ARG A 16 -1.50 -17.88 35.91
N GLY A 17 -0.97 -17.82 34.68
CA GLY A 17 -0.44 -16.61 34.08
C GLY A 17 -1.33 -15.40 34.31
N SER A 18 -0.83 -14.47 35.12
CA SER A 18 -1.23 -13.08 35.00
C SER A 18 -0.66 -12.61 33.67
N ALA A 19 -1.53 -12.16 32.77
CA ALA A 19 -1.10 -11.38 31.62
C ALA A 19 -0.44 -10.12 32.18
N ASP A 20 0.88 -10.18 32.40
CA ASP A 20 1.67 -9.08 32.94
C ASP A 20 1.43 -7.87 32.04
N PRO A 21 0.73 -6.82 32.54
CA PRO A 21 0.43 -5.64 31.74
C PRO A 21 1.72 -4.96 31.24
N SER A 22 2.86 -5.20 31.91
CA SER A 22 4.17 -4.70 31.50
C SER A 22 4.72 -5.41 30.26
N ALA A 23 4.40 -6.70 30.05
CA ALA A 23 4.79 -7.45 28.85
C ALA A 23 4.01 -6.94 27.63
N LEU A 24 2.73 -6.61 27.81
CA LEU A 24 1.91 -5.96 26.80
C LEU A 24 2.43 -4.55 26.48
N ALA A 25 2.78 -3.77 27.51
CA ALA A 25 3.35 -2.43 27.36
C ALA A 25 4.70 -2.44 26.61
N ARG A 26 5.60 -3.38 26.92
CA ARG A 26 6.87 -3.57 26.20
C ARG A 26 6.68 -3.99 24.75
N LYS A 27 5.67 -4.82 24.47
CA LYS A 27 5.31 -5.21 23.10
C LYS A 27 4.68 -4.05 22.34
N LEU A 28 3.89 -3.20 23.00
CA LEU A 28 3.37 -1.96 22.43
C LEU A 28 4.49 -0.94 22.17
N GLU A 29 5.47 -0.80 23.07
CA GLU A 29 6.66 0.04 22.87
C GLU A 29 7.56 -0.48 21.76
N SER A 30 7.74 -1.80 21.63
CA SER A 30 8.54 -2.37 20.54
C SER A 30 7.84 -2.23 19.19
N ILE A 31 6.51 -2.31 19.15
CA ILE A 31 5.70 -2.03 17.96
C ILE A 31 5.70 -0.53 17.62
N ALA A 32 5.58 0.35 18.62
CA ALA A 32 5.61 1.82 18.45
C ALA A 32 7.00 2.34 18.06
N GLY A 33 8.06 1.73 18.60
CA GLY A 33 9.46 2.04 18.28
C GLY A 33 9.93 1.45 16.95
N SER A 34 9.22 0.44 16.42
CA SER A 34 9.48 -0.16 15.10
C SER A 34 8.79 0.56 13.95
N GLY A 35 8.25 1.77 14.17
CA GLY A 35 7.82 2.66 13.09
C GLY A 35 9.02 2.96 12.20
N LYS A 36 9.19 2.19 11.11
CA LYS A 36 10.26 2.36 10.13
C LYS A 36 10.23 3.82 9.70
N LYS A 37 11.18 4.63 10.19
CA LYS A 37 11.35 6.01 9.75
C LYS A 37 11.74 5.94 8.28
N ILE A 38 10.76 6.12 7.41
CA ILE A 38 10.95 6.16 5.97
C ILE A 38 11.87 7.36 5.69
N SER A 39 13.02 7.10 5.07
CA SER A 39 13.97 8.16 4.71
C SER A 39 13.31 9.13 3.74
N ARG A 40 13.82 10.36 3.68
CA ARG A 40 13.32 11.37 2.74
C ARG A 40 13.37 10.85 1.29
N ASP A 41 14.44 10.15 0.93
CA ASP A 41 14.63 9.57 -0.40
C ASP A 41 13.57 8.51 -0.72
N GLU A 42 13.23 7.67 0.25
CA GLU A 42 12.22 6.64 0.08
C GLU A 42 10.81 7.27 -0.08
N LYS A 43 10.51 8.36 0.64
CA LYS A 43 9.27 9.13 0.43
C LYS A 43 9.22 9.76 -0.96
N LEU A 44 10.34 10.32 -1.44
CA LEU A 44 10.43 10.91 -2.77
C LEU A 44 10.27 9.85 -3.86
N LYS A 45 10.83 8.66 -3.67
CA LYS A 45 10.64 7.53 -4.58
C LYS A 45 9.16 7.10 -4.64
N GLN A 46 8.52 6.91 -3.49
CA GLN A 46 7.09 6.56 -3.43
C GLN A 46 6.21 7.64 -4.07
N LEU A 47 6.55 8.93 -3.88
CA LEU A 47 5.85 10.03 -4.54
C LEU A 47 5.96 9.95 -6.07
N LYS A 48 7.16 9.63 -6.58
CA LYS A 48 7.36 9.47 -8.02
C LYS A 48 6.52 8.31 -8.57
N GLU A 49 6.56 7.16 -7.91
CA GLU A 49 5.76 5.98 -8.29
C GLU A 49 4.26 6.29 -8.28
N ALA A 50 3.77 6.94 -7.23
CA ALA A 50 2.36 7.34 -7.14
C ALA A 50 1.96 8.38 -8.21
N ALA A 51 2.88 9.29 -8.57
CA ALA A 51 2.64 10.27 -9.63
C ALA A 51 2.55 9.61 -11.02
N GLU A 52 3.41 8.63 -11.31
CA GLU A 52 3.36 7.82 -12.54
C GLU A 52 2.09 6.95 -12.61
N GLU A 53 1.66 6.39 -11.48
CA GLU A 53 0.41 5.62 -11.39
C GLU A 53 -0.81 6.51 -11.64
N PHE A 54 -0.83 7.71 -11.05
CA PHE A 54 -1.87 8.71 -11.32
C PHE A 54 -1.93 9.08 -12.81
N GLU A 55 -0.78 9.33 -13.43
CA GLU A 55 -0.73 9.63 -14.86
C GLU A 55 -1.25 8.46 -15.70
N SER A 56 -1.00 7.21 -15.28
CA SER A 56 -1.50 6.02 -15.97
C SER A 56 -3.03 5.93 -15.92
N ILE A 57 -3.65 6.29 -14.79
CA ILE A 57 -5.11 6.38 -14.67
C ILE A 57 -5.67 7.50 -15.55
N PHE A 58 -4.99 8.64 -15.57
CA PHE A 58 -5.40 9.76 -16.43
C PHE A 58 -5.35 9.39 -17.91
N VAL A 59 -4.26 8.78 -18.37
CA VAL A 59 -4.11 8.32 -19.76
C VAL A 59 -5.15 7.26 -20.11
N HIS A 60 -5.47 6.34 -19.18
CA HIS A 60 -6.55 5.38 -19.38
C HIS A 60 -7.90 6.09 -19.63
N ASN A 61 -8.24 7.07 -18.79
CA ASN A 61 -9.46 7.87 -18.97
C ASN A 61 -9.46 8.69 -20.26
N LEU A 62 -8.30 9.21 -20.67
CA LEU A 62 -8.12 9.90 -21.93
C LEU A 62 -8.41 8.95 -23.11
N LEU A 63 -7.82 7.76 -23.13
CA LEU A 63 -8.04 6.74 -24.16
C LEU A 63 -9.52 6.34 -24.24
N LYS A 64 -10.15 6.13 -23.10
CA LYS A 64 -11.58 5.81 -22.99
C LYS A 64 -12.46 6.93 -23.57
N SER A 65 -12.12 8.18 -23.26
CA SER A 65 -12.83 9.36 -23.76
C SER A 65 -12.63 9.55 -25.27
N MET A 66 -11.43 9.27 -25.80
CA MET A 66 -11.20 9.29 -27.24
C MET A 66 -12.06 8.21 -27.93
N ARG A 67 -12.13 7.00 -27.37
CA ARG A 67 -12.95 5.91 -27.93
C ARG A 67 -14.44 6.19 -27.90
N SER A 68 -14.95 6.88 -26.88
CA SER A 68 -16.38 7.23 -26.81
C SER A 68 -16.82 8.19 -27.91
N THR A 69 -15.89 8.95 -28.51
CA THR A 69 -16.18 9.81 -29.68
C THR A 69 -16.30 9.04 -31.00
N ILE A 70 -15.84 7.79 -31.06
CA ILE A 70 -15.95 6.96 -32.25
C ILE A 70 -17.36 6.37 -32.28
N GLN A 71 -18.15 6.73 -33.29
CA GLN A 71 -19.49 6.17 -33.46
C GLN A 71 -19.39 4.66 -33.71
N LYS A 72 -19.90 3.86 -32.78
CA LYS A 72 -19.98 2.41 -32.94
C LYS A 72 -21.10 2.09 -33.93
N THR A 73 -20.78 1.66 -35.14
CA THR A 73 -21.76 1.10 -36.06
C THR A 73 -22.16 -0.30 -35.58
N ASN A 74 -23.47 -0.55 -35.50
CA ASN A 74 -24.11 -1.78 -34.98
C ASN A 74 -23.64 -3.12 -35.60
N ILE A 75 -22.76 -3.07 -36.61
CA ILE A 75 -22.28 -4.22 -37.38
C ILE A 75 -20.94 -4.74 -36.84
N ILE A 76 -20.19 -3.94 -36.07
CA ILE A 76 -18.86 -4.28 -35.52
C ILE A 76 -18.81 -3.97 -34.01
N SER A 77 -19.74 -4.54 -33.23
CA SER A 77 -19.67 -4.44 -31.77
C SER A 77 -19.73 -5.83 -31.14
N GLY A 78 -18.58 -6.34 -30.70
CA GLY A 78 -18.36 -7.60 -29.98
C GLY A 78 -18.91 -7.62 -28.55
N GLY A 79 -19.94 -6.83 -28.26
CA GLY A 79 -20.71 -6.86 -27.02
C GLY A 79 -19.95 -6.49 -25.75
N ASN A 80 -20.46 -6.92 -24.59
CA ASN A 80 -19.89 -6.62 -23.27
C ASN A 80 -18.50 -7.23 -23.08
N ALA A 81 -18.23 -8.41 -23.66
CA ALA A 81 -16.94 -9.07 -23.56
C ALA A 81 -15.82 -8.26 -24.25
N GLU A 82 -16.11 -7.69 -25.42
CA GLU A 82 -15.17 -6.79 -26.09
C GLU A 82 -14.90 -5.54 -25.26
N ASN A 83 -15.92 -4.92 -24.67
CA ASN A 83 -15.73 -3.72 -23.83
C ASN A 83 -14.81 -4.01 -22.62
N ILE A 84 -14.99 -5.15 -21.97
CA ILE A 84 -14.13 -5.56 -20.83
C ILE A 84 -12.69 -5.77 -21.31
N TYR A 85 -12.51 -6.49 -22.43
CA TYR A 85 -11.17 -6.72 -22.97
C TYR A 85 -10.49 -5.42 -23.42
N GLN A 86 -11.22 -4.51 -24.06
CA GLN A 86 -10.72 -3.19 -24.45
C GLN A 86 -10.34 -2.36 -23.22
N ASP A 87 -11.17 -2.33 -22.17
CA ASP A 87 -10.85 -1.61 -20.94
C ASP A 87 -9.56 -2.15 -20.30
N MET A 88 -9.38 -3.49 -20.24
CA MET A 88 -8.14 -4.11 -19.77
C MET A 88 -6.93 -3.81 -20.67
N LEU A 89 -7.13 -3.78 -21.99
CA LEU A 89 -6.09 -3.42 -22.95
C LEU A 89 -5.64 -1.98 -22.77
N ASP A 90 -6.60 -1.07 -22.60
CA ASP A 90 -6.36 0.36 -22.40
C ASP A 90 -5.62 0.65 -21.09
N GLU A 91 -5.92 -0.11 -20.03
CA GLU A 91 -5.17 -0.05 -18.77
C GLU A 91 -3.70 -0.48 -18.96
N ASN A 92 -3.44 -1.52 -19.74
CA ASN A 92 -2.07 -1.94 -20.04
C ASN A 92 -1.33 -0.92 -20.91
N TYR A 93 -2.02 -0.38 -21.92
CA TYR A 93 -1.48 0.66 -22.77
C TYR A 93 -1.17 1.93 -21.99
N SER A 94 -2.01 2.35 -21.04
CA SER A 94 -1.71 3.52 -20.23
C SER A 94 -0.46 3.34 -19.37
N LYS A 95 -0.29 2.17 -18.74
CA LYS A 95 0.93 1.82 -17.97
C LYS A 95 2.20 1.83 -18.83
N ILE A 96 2.11 1.33 -20.07
CA ILE A 96 3.25 1.33 -21.01
C ILE A 96 3.50 2.74 -21.53
N ALA A 97 2.44 3.50 -21.82
CA ALA A 97 2.51 4.85 -22.36
C ALA A 97 3.23 5.78 -21.37
N VAL A 98 2.88 5.76 -20.08
CA VAL A 98 3.56 6.58 -19.06
C VAL A 98 5.06 6.25 -18.94
N LYS A 99 5.45 4.98 -19.10
CA LYS A 99 6.87 4.59 -19.04
C LYS A 99 7.68 5.03 -20.26
N ARG A 100 7.05 5.18 -21.42
CA ARG A 100 7.71 5.48 -22.70
C ARG A 100 7.54 6.92 -23.16
N SER A 101 6.42 7.53 -22.82
CA SER A 101 6.00 8.87 -23.21
C SER A 101 5.76 9.69 -21.96
N ASP A 102 6.41 10.84 -21.90
CA ASP A 102 6.23 11.79 -20.82
C ASP A 102 5.07 12.71 -21.16
N PHE A 103 3.89 12.47 -20.54
CA PHE A 103 2.75 13.38 -20.64
C PHE A 103 2.90 14.60 -19.71
N GLY A 104 3.92 14.60 -18.84
CA GLY A 104 4.31 15.71 -17.99
C GLY A 104 3.45 15.91 -16.75
N ILE A 105 2.37 15.14 -16.58
CA ILE A 105 1.45 15.25 -15.44
C ILE A 105 2.11 14.66 -14.20
N ALA A 106 2.73 13.47 -14.34
CA ALA A 106 3.48 12.85 -13.24
C ALA A 106 4.58 13.79 -12.72
N ARG A 107 5.31 14.45 -13.64
CA ARG A 107 6.32 15.45 -13.28
C ARG A 107 5.71 16.61 -12.48
N LYS A 108 4.60 17.18 -12.94
CA LYS A 108 3.97 18.32 -12.26
C LYS A 108 3.46 17.93 -10.87
N VAL A 109 2.86 16.76 -10.73
CA VAL A 109 2.46 16.21 -9.42
C VAL A 109 3.68 16.06 -8.53
N TYR A 110 4.74 15.42 -9.01
CA TYR A 110 5.98 15.26 -8.26
C TYR A 110 6.59 16.61 -7.82
N GLU A 111 6.68 17.59 -8.72
CA GLU A 111 7.21 18.93 -8.42
C GLU A 111 6.42 19.67 -7.34
N GLN A 112 5.09 19.52 -7.31
CA GLN A 112 4.24 20.17 -6.31
C GLN A 112 4.37 19.50 -4.94
N PHE A 113 4.33 18.18 -4.89
CA PHE A 113 4.29 17.44 -3.62
C PHE A 113 5.67 17.19 -3.02
N SER A 114 6.74 17.14 -3.82
CA SER A 114 8.12 16.96 -3.32
C SER A 114 8.55 18.09 -2.38
N LYS A 115 8.03 19.31 -2.58
CA LYS A 115 8.27 20.47 -1.72
C LYS A 115 7.67 20.31 -0.31
N ALA A 116 6.61 19.51 -0.18
CA ALA A 116 5.95 19.26 1.09
C ALA A 116 6.63 18.14 1.91
N ILE A 117 7.51 17.34 1.29
CA ILE A 117 8.19 16.22 1.94
C ILE A 117 9.41 16.74 2.73
N LYS A 118 9.25 16.74 4.06
CA LYS A 118 10.32 16.97 5.05
C LYS A 118 11.19 15.72 5.23
#